data_AF-A0A0D0MWQ2-F1
#
_entry.id   AF-A0A0D0MWQ2-F1
#
_cell.length_a   1.000
_cell.length_b   1.000
_cell.length_c   1.000
_cell.angle_alpha   90.00
_cell.angle_beta   90.00
_cell.angle_gamma   90.00
#
_symmetry.space_group_name_H-M   'P 1'
#
loop_
_entity.id
_entity.type
_entity.pdbx_description
1 polymer ?
#
loop_
_entity_poly.entity_id
_entity_poly.type
_entity_poly.pdbx_seq_one_letter_code
_entity_poly.pdbx_strand_id
1 'polypeptide(L)'
;MIHYTTLQFGLPSSDTADVGQVANGEAAIALIRSVDWRHVMGAWHETQEGPLPAVVFQAPAAKAELRVSHVPMDATPYDQVHFTQTEKAGWFRSRKITITAEVHTHALLAQCFADFEAERWESLAQRLRDHGVNVLD
;
A
#
# COMPACT_ATOMS: atom_id res chain seq x y z
N MET A 1 -6.89 9.38 11.56
CA MET A 1 -6.68 8.02 12.12
C MET A 1 -6.79 7.04 10.97
N ILE A 2 -5.73 6.28 10.72
CA ILE A 2 -5.62 5.38 9.57
C ILE A 2 -5.75 3.94 10.07
N HIS A 3 -6.69 3.19 9.48
CA HIS A 3 -6.87 1.77 9.76
C HIS A 3 -5.89 0.97 8.91
N TYR A 4 -5.26 -0.05 9.48
CA TYR A 4 -4.43 -0.97 8.73
C TYR A 4 -4.70 -2.40 9.15
N THR A 5 -4.51 -3.34 8.23
CA THR A 5 -4.46 -4.77 8.52
C THR A 5 -3.03 -5.26 8.38
N THR A 6 -2.61 -6.14 9.28
CA THR A 6 -1.22 -6.63 9.36
C THR A 6 -0.81 -7.41 8.10
N LEU A 7 0.51 -7.45 7.84
CA LEU A 7 1.23 -8.11 6.75
C LEU A 7 0.42 -9.18 6.00
N GLN A 8 -0.06 -8.83 4.81
CA GLN A 8 -0.85 -9.77 4.01
C GLN A 8 0.08 -10.75 3.29
N PHE A 9 0.25 -11.96 3.85
CA PHE A 9 0.77 -13.12 3.15
C PHE A 9 -0.41 -13.82 2.47
N GLY A 10 -0.46 -13.86 1.14
CA GLY A 10 -1.23 -14.90 0.43
C GLY A 10 -2.77 -14.86 0.43
N LEU A 11 -3.47 -14.16 1.33
CA LEU A 11 -4.93 -14.33 1.49
C LEU A 11 -5.70 -13.01 1.65
N PRO A 12 -6.94 -12.88 1.12
CA PRO A 12 -7.80 -11.73 1.43
C PRO A 12 -8.08 -11.70 2.94
N SER A 13 -7.76 -10.60 3.60
CA SER A 13 -8.17 -10.37 4.99
C SER A 13 -9.70 -10.25 5.04
N SER A 14 -10.39 -11.36 5.32
CA SER A 14 -11.82 -11.37 5.63
C SER A 14 -12.10 -11.16 7.12
N ASP A 15 -11.08 -11.20 7.98
CA ASP A 15 -11.23 -11.08 9.42
C ASP A 15 -10.90 -9.66 9.88
N THR A 16 -11.95 -8.97 10.34
CA THR A 16 -11.88 -7.67 11.02
C THR A 16 -11.13 -7.70 12.37
N ALA A 17 -10.57 -8.85 12.76
CA ALA A 17 -9.91 -9.08 14.04
C ALA A 17 -8.47 -8.54 14.11
N ASP A 18 -7.79 -8.31 12.97
CA ASP A 18 -6.39 -7.86 12.91
C ASP A 18 -6.23 -6.42 12.39
N VAL A 19 -7.24 -5.56 12.62
CA VAL A 19 -7.20 -4.16 12.20
C VAL A 19 -6.59 -3.30 13.31
N GLY A 20 -5.31 -2.95 13.15
CA GLY A 20 -4.65 -1.95 13.97
C GLY A 20 -4.97 -0.53 13.53
N GLN A 21 -4.59 0.45 14.34
CA GLN A 21 -4.78 1.87 14.05
C GLN A 21 -3.48 2.64 14.25
N VAL A 22 -3.19 3.56 13.35
CA VAL A 22 -2.13 4.56 13.50
C VAL A 22 -2.70 5.97 13.43
N ALA A 23 -2.05 6.90 14.14
CA ALA A 23 -2.57 8.25 14.30
C ALA A 23 -2.67 9.03 12.97
N ASN A 24 -1.64 8.90 12.13
CA ASN A 24 -1.43 9.65 10.89
C ASN A 24 -0.42 8.94 9.96
N GLY A 25 -0.12 9.57 8.81
CA GLY A 25 0.86 9.07 7.85
C GLY A 25 2.28 8.85 8.40
N GLU A 26 2.77 9.70 9.30
CA GLU A 26 4.09 9.52 9.94
C GLU A 26 4.15 8.25 10.79
N ALA A 27 3.11 8.01 11.60
CA ALA A 27 2.99 6.79 12.39
C ALA A 27 2.83 5.54 11.48
N ALA A 28 2.19 5.67 10.32
CA ALA A 28 2.10 4.62 9.32
C ALA A 28 3.48 4.26 8.74
N ILE A 29 4.30 5.27 8.40
CA ILE A 29 5.66 5.05 7.91
C ILE A 29 6.54 4.43 9.00
N ALA A 30 6.44 4.90 10.24
CA ALA A 30 7.16 4.30 11.35
C ALA A 30 6.80 2.81 11.55
N LEU A 31 5.52 2.47 11.44
CA LEU A 31 5.05 1.08 11.47
C LEU A 31 5.68 0.27 10.33
N ILE A 32 5.64 0.77 9.08
CA ILE A 32 6.30 0.09 7.95
C ILE A 32 7.77 -0.15 8.28
N ARG A 33 8.49 0.87 8.77
CA ARG A 33 9.93 0.74 9.07
C ARG A 33 10.24 -0.18 10.26
N SER A 34 9.28 -0.46 11.13
CA SER A 34 9.48 -1.39 12.26
C SER A 34 9.46 -2.87 11.86
N VAL A 35 8.99 -3.19 10.65
CA VAL A 35 8.95 -4.57 10.15
C VAL A 35 10.36 -5.01 9.73
N ASP A 36 10.76 -6.22 10.10
CA ASP A 36 11.98 -6.86 9.57
C ASP A 36 11.74 -7.33 8.13
N TRP A 37 11.81 -6.38 7.20
CA TRP A 37 11.55 -6.62 5.79
C TRP A 37 12.56 -7.54 5.13
N ARG A 38 13.79 -7.63 5.65
CA ARG A 38 14.78 -8.57 5.10
C ARG A 38 14.33 -10.00 5.37
N HIS A 39 13.91 -10.28 6.59
CA HIS A 39 13.39 -11.60 6.95
C HIS A 39 12.09 -11.91 6.20
N VAL A 40 11.13 -10.97 6.18
CA VAL A 40 9.82 -11.15 5.51
C VAL A 40 9.97 -11.36 4.00
N MET A 41 10.75 -10.52 3.33
CA MET A 41 10.97 -10.64 1.89
C MET A 41 11.82 -11.87 1.55
N GLY A 42 12.79 -12.23 2.39
CA GLY A 42 13.56 -13.47 2.24
C GLY A 42 12.66 -14.70 2.26
N ALA A 43 11.80 -14.81 3.28
CA ALA A 43 10.85 -15.92 3.40
C ALA A 43 9.85 -15.98 2.23
N TRP A 44 9.35 -14.84 1.76
CA TRP A 44 8.48 -14.80 0.58
C TRP A 44 9.23 -15.18 -0.71
N HIS A 45 10.48 -14.74 -0.87
CA HIS A 45 11.27 -15.06 -2.06
C HIS A 45 11.57 -16.56 -2.19
N GLU A 46 11.66 -17.29 -1.08
CA GLU A 46 11.87 -18.75 -1.08
C GLU A 46 10.68 -19.53 -1.64
N THR A 47 9.44 -19.08 -1.38
CA THR A 47 8.23 -19.78 -1.82
C THR A 47 7.62 -19.15 -3.09
N GLN A 48 7.76 -17.83 -3.25
CA GLN A 48 7.08 -16.99 -4.24
C GLN A 48 5.56 -17.22 -4.30
N GLU A 49 4.98 -17.70 -3.21
CA GLU A 49 3.55 -17.96 -3.13
C GLU A 49 2.80 -16.69 -2.72
N GLY A 50 1.80 -16.31 -3.53
CA GLY A 50 0.92 -15.18 -3.24
C GLY A 50 1.50 -13.79 -3.56
N PRO A 51 0.75 -12.72 -3.22
CA PRO A 51 1.20 -11.35 -3.45
C PRO A 51 2.40 -11.00 -2.56
N LEU A 52 3.16 -9.97 -3.00
CA LEU A 52 4.26 -9.41 -2.22
C LEU A 52 3.77 -9.01 -0.81
N PRO A 53 4.48 -9.39 0.27
CA PRO A 53 4.10 -9.02 1.63
C PRO A 53 4.03 -7.50 1.77
N ALA A 54 2.95 -6.99 2.35
CA ALA A 54 2.72 -5.55 2.48
C ALA A 54 1.97 -5.22 3.76
N VAL A 55 2.23 -4.04 4.33
CA VAL A 55 1.31 -3.42 5.29
C VAL A 55 0.17 -2.81 4.48
N VAL A 56 -1.08 -3.14 4.83
CA VAL A 56 -2.26 -2.73 4.08
C VAL A 56 -3.05 -1.70 4.87
N PHE A 57 -3.08 -0.47 4.37
CA PHE A 57 -3.88 0.62 4.92
C PHE A 57 -5.24 0.66 4.21
N GLN A 58 -6.31 0.75 4.98
CA GLN A 58 -7.67 0.61 4.49
C GLN A 58 -8.49 1.88 4.76
N ALA A 59 -9.27 2.28 3.77
CA ALA A 59 -10.37 3.22 3.91
C ALA A 59 -11.67 2.50 3.50
N PRO A 60 -12.29 1.69 4.39
CA PRO A 60 -13.39 0.80 4.02
C PRO A 60 -14.61 1.54 3.48
N ALA A 61 -14.92 2.71 4.04
CA ALA A 61 -16.02 3.56 3.58
C ALA A 61 -15.85 4.00 2.12
N ALA A 62 -14.61 4.31 1.72
CA ALA A 62 -14.24 4.70 0.37
C ALA A 62 -13.92 3.50 -0.55
N LYS A 63 -13.90 2.27 -0.02
CA LYS A 63 -13.44 1.06 -0.72
C LYS A 63 -12.06 1.26 -1.37
N ALA A 64 -11.14 1.88 -0.62
CA ALA A 64 -9.78 2.14 -1.05
C ALA A 64 -8.77 1.44 -0.13
N GLU A 65 -7.67 0.98 -0.74
CA GLU A 65 -6.54 0.35 -0.08
C GLU A 65 -5.23 0.97 -0.57
N LEU A 66 -4.30 1.18 0.36
CA LEU A 66 -2.92 1.52 0.07
C LEU A 66 -2.04 0.45 0.68
N ARG A 67 -1.32 -0.31 -0.14
CA ARG A 67 -0.42 -1.37 0.29
C ARG A 67 1.01 -0.87 0.14
N VAL A 68 1.81 -1.06 1.18
CA VAL A 68 3.21 -0.65 1.17
C VAL A 68 4.10 -1.80 1.60
N SER A 69 5.03 -2.16 0.73
CA SER A 69 6.07 -3.14 0.98
C SER A 69 7.42 -2.43 0.94
N HIS A 70 8.25 -2.57 1.96
CA HIS A 70 9.62 -2.11 1.85
C HIS A 70 10.48 -3.22 1.25
N VAL A 71 11.19 -2.90 0.16
CA VAL A 71 12.08 -3.84 -0.53
C VAL A 71 13.52 -3.46 -0.22
N PRO A 72 14.20 -4.19 0.69
CA PRO A 72 15.57 -3.90 1.08
C PRO A 72 16.54 -4.48 0.04
N MET A 73 16.70 -3.83 -1.12
CA MET A 73 17.78 -4.16 -2.06
C MET A 73 19.14 -3.64 -1.55
N ASP A 74 20.21 -4.40 -1.81
CA ASP A 74 21.56 -4.09 -1.31
C ASP A 74 22.15 -2.77 -1.83
N ALA A 75 21.70 -2.28 -2.99
CA ALA A 75 22.21 -1.05 -3.61
C ALA A 75 21.27 0.17 -3.47
N THR A 76 19.95 -0.05 -3.56
CA THR A 76 18.95 1.03 -3.53
C THR A 76 17.63 0.52 -2.96
N PRO A 77 17.39 0.62 -1.63
CA PRO A 77 16.11 0.23 -1.07
C PRO A 77 14.99 1.14 -1.57
N TYR A 78 13.79 0.59 -1.71
CA TYR A 78 12.60 1.32 -2.14
C TYR A 78 11.34 0.79 -1.46
N ASP A 79 10.28 1.58 -1.50
CA ASP A 79 8.95 1.14 -1.10
C ASP A 79 8.13 0.83 -2.34
N GLN A 80 7.69 -0.42 -2.47
CA GLN A 80 6.66 -0.78 -3.43
C GLN A 80 5.31 -0.32 -2.87
N VAL A 81 4.69 0.64 -3.56
CA VAL A 81 3.38 1.15 -3.21
C VAL A 81 2.36 0.65 -4.21
N HIS A 82 1.25 0.11 -3.71
CA HIS A 82 0.15 -0.36 -4.52
C HIS A 82 -1.17 0.24 -4.00
N PHE A 83 -1.75 1.13 -4.79
CA PHE A 83 -3.03 1.78 -4.52
C PHE A 83 -4.15 1.12 -5.30
N THR A 84 -5.24 0.80 -4.62
CA THR A 84 -6.46 0.28 -5.22
C THR A 84 -7.66 1.06 -4.74
N GLN A 85 -8.56 1.44 -5.64
CA GLN A 85 -9.83 2.09 -5.32
C GLN A 85 -10.97 1.50 -6.14
N THR A 86 -12.11 1.25 -5.51
CA THR A 86 -13.33 0.81 -6.21
C THR A 86 -14.38 1.91 -6.21
N GLU A 87 -14.61 2.50 -7.38
CA GLU A 87 -15.61 3.55 -7.59
C GLU A 87 -16.92 2.98 -8.15
N LYS A 88 -18.05 3.59 -7.80
CA LYS A 88 -19.34 3.26 -8.40
C LYS A 88 -19.48 3.99 -9.74
N ALA A 89 -19.57 3.24 -10.84
CA ALA A 89 -19.69 3.76 -12.20
C ALA A 89 -21.12 3.63 -12.79
N GLY A 90 -22.13 3.42 -11.93
CA GLY A 90 -23.54 3.28 -12.30
C GLY A 90 -24.34 2.40 -11.34
N TRP A 91 -25.61 2.11 -11.66
CA TRP A 91 -26.47 1.28 -10.81
C TRP A 91 -25.95 -0.17 -10.65
N PHE A 92 -25.31 -0.71 -11.69
CA PHE A 92 -24.75 -2.07 -11.73
C PHE A 92 -23.27 -2.12 -12.12
N ARG A 93 -22.59 -0.98 -12.20
CA ARG A 93 -21.19 -0.91 -12.66
C ARG A 93 -20.30 -0.36 -11.56
N SER A 94 -19.16 -1.00 -11.37
CA SER A 94 -18.05 -0.48 -10.57
C SER A 94 -16.82 -0.38 -11.45
N ARG A 95 -15.96 0.58 -11.14
CA ARG A 95 -14.66 0.76 -11.76
C ARG A 95 -13.61 0.52 -10.68
N LYS A 96 -12.65 -0.36 -10.97
CA LYS A 96 -11.48 -0.56 -10.11
C LYS A 96 -10.30 0.19 -10.72
N ILE A 97 -9.66 1.04 -9.92
CA ILE A 97 -8.41 1.71 -10.25
C ILE A 97 -7.32 1.00 -9.46
N THR A 98 -6.24 0.62 -10.14
CA THR A 98 -5.11 -0.09 -9.56
C THR A 98 -3.83 0.58 -10.05
N ILE A 99 -2.96 1.03 -9.15
CA ILE A 99 -1.69 1.69 -9.50
C ILE A 99 -0.59 1.13 -8.62
N THR A 100 0.52 0.72 -9.25
CA THR A 100 1.71 0.21 -8.58
C THR A 100 2.89 1.11 -8.94
N ALA A 101 3.69 1.51 -7.96
CA ALA A 101 4.86 2.36 -8.16
C ALA A 101 5.99 2.01 -7.19
N GLU A 102 7.22 2.28 -7.62
CA GLU A 102 8.42 2.20 -6.77
C GLU A 102 8.74 3.60 -6.21
N VAL A 103 8.77 3.72 -4.89
CA VAL A 103 9.01 4.99 -4.19
C VAL A 103 10.37 4.94 -3.51
N HIS A 104 11.31 5.75 -3.99
CA HIS A 104 12.69 5.75 -3.50
C HIS A 104 12.97 6.78 -2.39
N THR A 105 12.00 7.62 -2.05
CA THR A 105 12.22 8.69 -1.06
C THR A 105 11.14 8.68 0.01
N HIS A 106 11.57 8.92 1.26
CA HIS A 106 10.67 9.06 2.39
C HIS A 106 9.67 10.20 2.19
N ALA A 107 10.10 11.34 1.64
CA ALA A 107 9.24 12.49 1.38
C ALA A 107 8.09 12.18 0.42
N LEU A 108 8.36 11.38 -0.63
CA LEU A 108 7.33 10.95 -1.56
C LEU A 108 6.33 10.00 -0.89
N LEU A 109 6.82 9.03 -0.10
CA LEU A 109 5.96 8.13 0.65
C LEU A 109 5.06 8.90 1.63
N ALA A 110 5.61 9.89 2.34
CA ALA A 110 4.85 10.76 3.24
C ALA A 110 3.76 11.55 2.51
N GLN A 111 4.03 12.04 1.30
CA GLN A 111 3.03 12.70 0.47
C GLN A 111 1.92 11.74 0.03
N CYS A 112 2.26 10.50 -0.33
CA CYS A 112 1.27 9.46 -0.64
C CYS A 112 0.34 9.22 0.56
N PHE A 113 0.89 9.10 1.77
CA PHE A 113 0.07 8.96 2.97
C PHE A 113 -0.75 10.20 3.28
N ALA A 114 -0.23 11.40 3.07
CA ALA A 114 -0.99 12.64 3.27
C ALA A 114 -2.15 12.79 2.27
N ASP A 115 -1.95 12.36 1.02
CA ASP A 115 -3.04 12.31 0.04
C ASP A 115 -4.05 11.21 0.38
N PHE A 116 -3.58 10.05 0.90
CA PHE A 116 -4.45 8.97 1.34
C PHE A 116 -5.30 9.35 2.55
N GLU A 117 -4.70 9.93 3.58
CA GLU A 117 -5.38 10.35 4.81
C GLU A 117 -6.40 11.47 4.55
N ALA A 118 -6.09 12.36 3.61
CA ALA A 118 -6.98 13.44 3.20
C ALA A 118 -8.04 13.02 2.16
N GLU A 119 -8.12 11.72 1.84
CA GLU A 119 -9.01 11.15 0.81
C GLU A 119 -8.87 11.80 -0.58
N ARG A 120 -7.68 12.32 -0.89
CA ARG A 120 -7.35 12.95 -2.18
C ARG A 120 -6.91 11.89 -3.19
N TRP A 121 -7.80 10.94 -3.47
CA TRP A 121 -7.51 9.74 -4.27
C TRP A 121 -6.98 10.04 -5.67
N GLU A 122 -7.53 11.05 -6.35
CA GLU A 122 -7.04 11.46 -7.66
C GLU A 122 -5.62 12.02 -7.60
N SER A 123 -5.30 12.81 -6.56
CA SER A 123 -3.95 13.33 -6.34
C SER A 123 -2.96 12.23 -5.98
N LEU A 124 -3.35 11.29 -5.12
CA LEU A 124 -2.56 10.10 -4.81
C LEU A 124 -2.29 9.27 -6.06
N ALA A 125 -3.32 8.97 -6.84
CA ALA A 125 -3.21 8.22 -8.07
C ALA A 125 -2.29 8.91 -9.08
N GLN A 126 -2.47 10.22 -9.29
CA GLN A 126 -1.62 10.98 -10.21
C GLN A 126 -0.17 11.00 -9.74
N ARG A 127 0.08 11.24 -8.45
CA ARG A 127 1.41 11.22 -7.86
C ARG A 127 2.09 9.86 -8.08
N LEU A 128 1.38 8.76 -7.83
CA LEU A 128 1.92 7.43 -8.07
C LEU A 128 2.19 7.17 -9.56
N ARG A 129 1.34 7.66 -10.48
CA ARG A 129 1.60 7.56 -11.93
C ARG A 129 2.84 8.33 -12.36
N ASP A 130 3.03 9.56 -11.86
CA ASP A 130 4.17 10.41 -12.20
C ASP A 130 5.51 9.80 -11.77
N HIS A 131 5.46 8.87 -10.79
CA HIS A 131 6.61 8.13 -10.28
C HIS A 131 6.65 6.66 -10.74
N GLY A 132 5.74 6.25 -11.63
CA GLY A 132 5.60 4.89 -12.12
C GLY A 132 6.68 4.50 -13.13
N VAL A 133 7.80 3.95 -12.65
CA VAL A 133 8.63 3.03 -13.44
C VAL A 133 7.92 1.67 -13.37
N ASN A 134 7.45 1.16 -14.52
CA ASN A 134 6.61 -0.04 -14.73
C ASN A 134 5.10 0.11 -14.49
N VAL A 135 4.41 0.73 -15.45
CA VAL A 135 2.99 0.44 -15.71
C VAL A 135 2.92 -0.86 -16.51
N LEU A 136 2.48 -1.95 -15.88
CA LEU A 136 1.98 -3.12 -16.60
C LEU A 136 0.47 -2.92 -16.80
N ASP A 137 0.09 -2.50 -18.01
CA ASP A 137 -1.30 -2.56 -18.49
C ASP A 137 -1.68 -4.01 -18.84
#